data_AF-A0A851H6A6-F1
#
_entry.id   AF-A0A851H6A6-F1
#
_cell.length_a   1.000
_cell.length_b   1.000
_cell.length_c   1.000
_cell.angle_alpha   90.00
_cell.angle_beta   90.00
_cell.angle_gamma   90.00
#
_symmetry.space_group_name_H-M   'P 1'
#
loop_
_entity.id
_entity.type
_entity.pdbx_description
1 polymer ?
#
loop_
_entity_poly.entity_id
_entity_poly.type
_entity_poly.pdbx_seq_one_letter_code
_entity_poly.pdbx_strand_id
1 'polypeptide(L)'
;MRKNRIFRQTAGSDCKADPGVFQPSVDAHRCEGKGDCAVVCPFDVFVIGRMPDQQFSQLPMLAKLKVWAHGRKTAFTPNAEACRACGACVSACPEHAIKLVRVRQSTKP
;
A
#
# COMPACT_ATOMS: atom_id res chain seq x y z
N MET A 1 24.45 15.86 12.54
CA MET A 1 23.98 15.64 11.15
C MET A 1 22.45 15.66 11.14
N ARG A 2 21.83 16.81 10.87
CA ARG A 2 20.37 17.04 10.95
C ARG A 2 19.90 17.82 9.72
N LYS A 3 19.84 17.18 8.55
CA LYS A 3 19.32 17.79 7.32
C LYS A 3 18.35 16.81 6.65
N ASN A 4 17.04 17.04 6.87
CA ASN A 4 15.88 16.68 6.02
C ASN A 4 14.63 16.33 6.84
N ARG A 5 14.11 17.31 7.61
CA ARG A 5 12.78 17.22 8.24
C ARG A 5 11.82 18.32 7.74
N ILE A 6 12.11 18.92 6.59
CA ILE A 6 11.36 20.09 6.07
C ILE A 6 10.40 19.71 4.93
N PHE A 7 10.62 18.61 4.19
CA PHE A 7 9.76 18.20 3.06
C PHE A 7 8.49 17.42 3.43
N ARG A 8 8.23 17.15 4.72
CA ARG A 8 7.17 16.24 5.16
C ARG A 8 5.86 16.93 5.58
N GLN A 9 5.82 18.27 5.57
CA GLN A 9 4.73 19.03 6.19
C GLN A 9 3.69 19.58 5.21
N THR A 10 3.90 19.50 3.89
CA THR A 10 2.92 20.00 2.90
C THR A 10 2.19 18.91 2.11
N ALA A 11 2.66 17.66 2.11
CA ALA A 11 2.06 16.56 1.34
C ALA A 11 0.74 16.00 1.92
N GLY A 12 0.27 16.55 3.05
CA GLY A 12 -0.97 16.15 3.71
C GLY A 12 -2.21 16.93 3.26
N SER A 13 -2.09 17.96 2.42
CA SER A 13 -3.18 18.92 2.13
C SER A 13 -4.39 18.30 1.40
N ASP A 14 -4.22 17.18 0.69
CA ASP A 14 -5.30 16.49 -0.04
C ASP A 14 -5.83 15.25 0.69
N CYS A 15 -5.48 15.09 1.96
CA CYS A 15 -5.94 13.98 2.77
C CYS A 15 -7.37 14.24 3.26
N LYS A 16 -8.29 13.36 2.89
CA LYS A 16 -9.75 13.61 2.95
C LYS A 16 -10.44 13.03 4.18
N ALA A 17 -9.77 12.16 4.93
CA ALA A 17 -10.36 11.45 6.05
C ALA A 17 -9.44 11.44 7.27
N ASP A 18 -10.06 11.34 8.45
CA ASP A 18 -9.35 11.01 9.68
C ASP A 18 -8.71 9.61 9.59
N PRO A 19 -7.56 9.40 10.28
CA PRO A 19 -6.96 8.08 10.41
C PRO A 19 -7.96 7.03 10.91
N GLY A 20 -7.82 5.79 10.45
CA GLY A 20 -8.65 4.66 10.88
C GLY A 20 -10.02 4.56 10.19
N VAL A 21 -10.46 5.55 9.42
CA VAL A 21 -11.72 5.48 8.66
C VAL A 21 -11.57 4.64 7.39
N PHE A 22 -10.42 4.71 6.73
CA PHE A 22 -10.10 3.97 5.51
C PHE A 22 -8.76 3.26 5.65
N GLN A 23 -8.59 2.19 4.91
CA GLN A 23 -7.31 1.51 4.72
C GLN A 23 -7.11 1.13 3.25
N PRO A 24 -5.86 1.06 2.77
CA PRO A 24 -5.59 0.46 1.47
C PRO A 24 -5.79 -1.05 1.50
N SER A 25 -6.40 -1.58 0.45
CA SER A 25 -6.41 -2.99 0.09
C SER A 25 -5.50 -3.17 -1.12
N VAL A 26 -4.51 -4.06 -0.99
CA VAL A 26 -3.54 -4.38 -2.05
C VAL A 26 -3.89 -5.74 -2.63
N ASP A 27 -4.20 -5.77 -3.92
CA ASP A 27 -4.42 -7.01 -4.66
C ASP A 27 -3.07 -7.66 -5.01
N ALA A 28 -2.73 -8.72 -4.27
CA ALA A 28 -1.50 -9.48 -4.46
C ALA A 28 -1.42 -10.22 -5.80
N HIS A 29 -2.53 -10.39 -6.52
CA HIS A 29 -2.54 -11.01 -7.85
C HIS A 29 -2.10 -10.02 -8.94
N ARG A 30 -2.11 -8.72 -8.63
CA ARG A 30 -1.76 -7.62 -9.54
C ARG A 30 -0.52 -6.85 -9.09
N CYS A 31 -0.25 -6.77 -7.80
CA CYS A 31 0.89 -6.02 -7.27
C CYS A 31 2.23 -6.63 -7.71
N GLU A 32 3.08 -5.81 -8.32
CA GLU A 32 4.44 -6.17 -8.73
C GLU A 32 5.53 -5.63 -7.81
N GLY A 33 5.15 -4.98 -6.70
CA GLY A 33 6.12 -4.45 -5.73
C GLY A 33 7.03 -3.33 -6.24
N LYS A 34 6.59 -2.54 -7.24
CA LYS A 34 7.38 -1.43 -7.82
C LYS A 34 7.73 -0.31 -6.83
N GLY A 35 6.86 -0.08 -5.84
CA GLY A 35 7.16 0.79 -4.70
C GLY A 35 6.66 2.22 -4.77
N ASP A 36 6.02 2.65 -5.86
CA ASP A 36 5.52 4.03 -5.99
C ASP A 36 4.57 4.43 -4.85
N CYS A 37 3.74 3.50 -4.37
CA CYS A 37 2.87 3.70 -3.21
C CYS A 37 3.62 4.06 -1.92
N ALA A 38 4.82 3.52 -1.71
CA ALA A 38 5.66 3.83 -0.54
C ALA A 38 6.33 5.20 -0.69
N VAL A 39 6.63 5.62 -1.92
CA VAL A 39 7.23 6.95 -2.20
C VAL A 39 6.20 8.07 -2.03
N VAL A 40 4.98 7.90 -2.55
CA VAL A 40 3.96 8.95 -2.56
C VAL A 40 3.15 9.04 -1.27
N CYS A 41 3.22 8.02 -0.41
CA CYS A 41 2.46 8.03 0.85
C CYS A 41 3.18 8.86 1.91
N PRO A 42 2.62 9.98 2.38
CA PRO A 42 3.29 10.81 3.38
C PRO A 42 3.25 10.23 4.81
N PHE A 43 2.41 9.21 5.04
CA PHE A 43 2.14 8.62 6.36
C PHE A 43 2.75 7.23 6.57
N ASP A 44 3.73 6.83 5.74
CA ASP A 44 4.42 5.54 5.85
C ASP A 44 3.47 4.33 5.97
N VAL A 45 2.35 4.36 5.24
CA VAL A 45 1.36 3.27 5.26
C VAL A 45 1.93 2.01 4.61
N PHE A 46 2.77 2.16 3.58
CA PHE A 46 3.25 1.06 2.74
C PHE A 46 4.70 0.69 3.02
N VAL A 47 4.98 -0.62 2.99
CA VAL A 47 6.33 -1.18 2.97
C VAL A 47 6.43 -2.18 1.82
N ILE A 48 7.48 -2.11 1.02
CA ILE A 48 7.73 -3.11 -0.03
C ILE A 48 8.59 -4.22 0.53
N GLY A 49 8.14 -5.45 0.35
CA GLY A 49 8.87 -6.63 0.80
C GLY A 49 8.64 -7.82 -0.12
N ARG A 50 9.35 -8.92 0.17
CA ARG A 50 9.16 -10.19 -0.53
C ARG A 50 7.85 -10.85 -0.09
N MET A 51 7.09 -11.37 -1.05
CA MET A 51 5.87 -12.13 -0.77
C MET A 51 6.21 -13.47 -0.10
N PRO A 52 5.56 -13.83 1.02
CA PRO A 52 5.76 -15.12 1.68
C PRO A 52 5.41 -16.32 0.79
N ASP A 53 5.97 -17.49 1.09
CA ASP A 53 5.72 -18.73 0.33
C ASP A 53 4.25 -19.15 0.30
N GLN A 54 3.56 -19.06 1.43
CA GLN A 54 2.14 -19.41 1.51
C GLN A 54 1.26 -18.49 0.66
N GLN A 55 1.52 -17.18 0.66
CA GLN A 55 0.74 -16.24 -0.14
C GLN A 55 1.03 -16.42 -1.64
N PHE A 56 2.30 -16.64 -1.99
CA PHE A 56 2.68 -16.90 -3.37
C PHE A 56 2.08 -18.22 -3.89
N SER A 57 2.03 -19.27 -3.07
CA SER A 57 1.48 -20.57 -3.47
C SER A 57 -0.02 -20.52 -3.73
N GLN A 58 -0.74 -19.57 -3.16
CA GLN A 58 -2.17 -19.32 -3.39
C GLN A 58 -2.46 -18.57 -4.69
N LEU A 59 -1.45 -17.99 -5.35
CA LEU A 59 -1.66 -17.27 -6.61
C LEU A 59 -1.98 -18.22 -7.78
N PRO A 60 -2.85 -17.81 -8.73
CA PRO A 60 -3.03 -18.49 -10.00
C PRO A 60 -1.71 -18.57 -10.80
N MET A 61 -1.56 -19.57 -11.68
CA MET A 61 -0.30 -19.82 -12.41
C MET A 61 0.20 -18.59 -13.19
N LEU A 62 -0.70 -17.87 -13.87
CA LEU A 62 -0.34 -16.65 -14.61
C LEU A 62 0.15 -15.52 -13.68
N ALA A 63 -0.51 -15.33 -12.54
CA ALA A 63 -0.10 -14.33 -11.55
C ALA A 63 1.24 -14.72 -10.91
N LYS A 64 1.48 -16.00 -10.61
CA LYS A 64 2.78 -16.50 -10.12
C LYS A 64 3.91 -16.17 -11.07
N LEU A 65 3.72 -16.40 -12.38
CA LEU A 65 4.73 -16.13 -13.39
C LEU A 65 5.09 -14.63 -13.42
N LYS A 66 4.09 -13.75 -13.47
CA LYS A 66 4.28 -12.29 -13.46
C LYS A 66 4.96 -11.83 -12.16
N VAL A 67 4.43 -12.21 -11.00
CA VAL A 67 5.01 -11.86 -9.70
C VAL A 67 6.46 -12.35 -9.58
N TRP A 68 6.77 -13.55 -10.07
CA TRP A 68 8.14 -14.07 -10.10
C TRP A 68 9.06 -13.26 -11.01
N ALA A 69 8.61 -12.94 -12.23
CA ALA A 69 9.36 -12.09 -13.17
C ALA A 69 9.66 -10.69 -12.61
N HIS A 70 8.82 -10.20 -11.69
CA HIS A 70 8.99 -8.91 -11.01
C HIS A 70 9.59 -9.03 -9.60
N GLY A 71 10.39 -10.07 -9.36
CA GLY A 71 11.22 -10.19 -8.14
C GLY A 71 10.45 -10.65 -6.90
N ARG A 72 9.22 -11.14 -7.07
CA ARG A 72 8.38 -11.73 -6.02
C ARG A 72 8.16 -10.78 -4.84
N LYS A 73 8.00 -9.49 -5.15
CA LYS A 73 7.74 -8.44 -4.17
C LYS A 73 6.27 -8.05 -4.18
N THR A 74 5.79 -7.54 -3.05
CA THR A 74 4.46 -6.94 -2.91
C THR A 74 4.53 -5.75 -1.95
N ALA A 75 3.50 -4.92 -1.98
CA ALA A 75 3.28 -3.88 -0.98
C ALA A 75 2.51 -4.44 0.22
N PHE A 76 3.05 -4.25 1.41
CA PHE A 76 2.41 -4.50 2.69
C PHE A 76 1.94 -3.18 3.30
N THR A 77 0.95 -3.25 4.19
CA THR A 77 0.34 -2.08 4.81
C THR A 77 0.38 -2.16 6.34
N PRO A 78 1.57 -2.20 6.98
CA PRO A 78 1.69 -2.40 8.43
C PRO A 78 1.09 -1.26 9.25
N ASN A 79 0.99 -0.05 8.68
CA ASN A 79 0.39 1.13 9.31
C ASN A 79 -0.90 1.53 8.58
N ALA A 80 -1.75 0.55 8.23
CA ALA A 80 -2.97 0.76 7.45
C ALA A 80 -3.91 1.81 8.08
N GLU A 81 -3.95 1.86 9.40
CA GLU A 81 -4.73 2.80 10.21
C GLU A 81 -4.26 4.26 10.08
N ALA A 82 -3.02 4.51 9.67
CA ALA A 82 -2.52 5.87 9.43
C ALA A 82 -3.03 6.44 8.10
N CYS A 83 -3.72 5.65 7.28
CA CYS A 83 -4.26 6.09 6.00
C CYS A 83 -5.30 7.20 6.19
N ARG A 84 -5.13 8.30 5.44
CA ARG A 84 -6.06 9.45 5.42
C ARG A 84 -6.82 9.61 4.11
N ALA A 85 -6.93 8.53 3.34
CA ALA A 85 -7.71 8.44 2.11
C ALA A 85 -7.45 9.53 1.04
N CYS A 86 -6.20 10.00 0.88
CA CYS A 86 -5.87 10.99 -0.17
C CYS A 86 -5.91 10.43 -1.59
N GLY A 87 -5.70 9.12 -1.77
CA GLY A 87 -5.73 8.47 -3.08
C GLY A 87 -4.42 8.50 -3.87
N ALA A 88 -3.36 9.17 -3.39
CA ALA A 88 -2.09 9.26 -4.11
C ALA A 88 -1.49 7.89 -4.49
N CYS A 89 -1.55 6.91 -3.59
CA CYS A 89 -1.09 5.55 -3.85
C CYS A 89 -1.92 4.82 -4.92
N VAL A 90 -3.21 5.13 -5.05
CA VAL A 90 -4.09 4.56 -6.07
C VAL A 90 -3.70 5.09 -7.44
N SER A 91 -3.51 6.41 -7.56
CA SER A 91 -3.08 7.07 -8.81
C SER A 91 -1.66 6.68 -9.22
N ALA A 92 -0.75 6.49 -8.26
CA ALA A 92 0.64 6.17 -8.55
C ALA A 92 0.89 4.70 -8.90
N CYS A 93 -0.09 3.81 -8.72
CA CYS A 93 0.10 2.38 -8.96
C CYS A 93 -0.13 2.03 -10.44
N PRO A 94 0.91 1.70 -11.24
CA PRO A 94 0.74 1.39 -12.66
C PRO A 94 -0.09 0.11 -12.89
N GLU A 95 -0.02 -0.84 -11.95
CA GLU A 95 -0.78 -2.08 -12.01
C GLU A 95 -2.22 -1.92 -11.51
N HIS A 96 -2.62 -0.72 -11.05
CA HIS A 96 -3.92 -0.44 -10.44
C HIS A 96 -4.30 -1.42 -9.32
N ALA A 97 -3.30 -1.91 -8.58
CA ALA A 97 -3.45 -2.98 -7.60
C ALA A 97 -3.97 -2.50 -6.23
N ILE A 98 -4.17 -1.19 -6.05
CA ILE A 98 -4.51 -0.58 -4.76
C ILE A 98 -5.92 0.01 -4.81
N LYS A 99 -6.73 -0.29 -3.81
CA LYS A 99 -8.03 0.34 -3.57
C LYS A 99 -8.08 0.89 -2.15
N LEU A 100 -8.80 1.99 -1.92
CA LEU A 100 -9.11 2.45 -0.57
C LEU A 100 -10.46 1.87 -0.15
N VAL A 101 -10.49 1.18 0.98
CA VAL A 101 -11.69 0.56 1.54
C VAL A 101 -12.00 1.17 2.89
N ARG A 102 -13.28 1.42 3.17
CA ARG A 102 -13.71 1.89 4.49
C ARG A 102 -13.52 0.76 5.50
N VAL A 103 -12.91 1.07 6.64
CA VAL A 103 -12.80 0.11 7.74
C VAL A 103 -14.21 -0.13 8.28
N ARG A 104 -14.75 -1.34 8.10
CA ARG A 104 -15.95 -1.74 8.81
C ARG A 104 -15.53 -2.02 10.23
N GLN A 105 -15.99 -1.19 11.17
CA GLN A 105 -15.76 -1.43 12.58
C GLN A 105 -16.49 -2.72 12.95
N SER A 106 -15.77 -3.83 13.03
CA SER A 106 -16.20 -4.96 13.82
C SER A 106 -15.97 -4.56 15.28
N THR A 107 -16.99 -3.98 15.91
CA THR A 107 -17.14 -3.99 17.36
C THR A 107 -16.99 -5.45 17.81
N LYS A 108 -15.81 -5.80 18.32
CA LYS A 108 -15.61 -7.03 19.06
C LYS A 108 -16.30 -6.84 20.42
N PRO A 109 -17.28 -7.70 20.80
CA PRO A 109 -17.83 -7.68 22.16
C PRO A 109 -16.76 -8.03 23.20
#